data_AF-A0A7H5EZ92-F1
#
_entry.id   AF-A0A7H5EZ92-F1
#
_cell.length_a   1.000
_cell.length_b   1.000
_cell.length_c   1.000
_cell.angle_alpha   90.00
_cell.angle_beta   90.00
_cell.angle_gamma   90.00
#
_symmetry.space_group_name_H-M   'P 1'
#
loop_
_entity.id
_entity.type
_entity.pdbx_description
1 polymer ?
#
loop_
_entity_poly.entity_id
_entity_poly.type
_entity_poly.pdbx_seq_one_letter_code
_entity_poly.pdbx_strand_id
1 'polypeptide(L)'
;MSTYEESDLLFDFPDDWIVRKYDDTVAYQSLSGHGLKGVDFLALTPDGKLWLMEVKNYRPRISTRTGKEHFAKRRSPRELANHVARKFDDTCRLIRIVDASLRRRWWSRIRLWYLEKRAKDRPESNYWFWSEAHRRVDDPQKIVLVLWMETPEIRADYDEAVRRAIEEQLAPTTELMVLEKDRAGEVPFRVRDAWLGWDTP
;
A
#
# COMPACT_ATOMS: atom_id res chain seq x y z
N MET A 1 -13.70 10.46 6.77
CA MET A 1 -12.90 9.23 6.74
C MET A 1 -12.96 8.71 5.32
N SER A 2 -11.90 8.12 4.76
CA SER A 2 -11.95 7.52 3.41
C SER A 2 -11.89 6.00 3.50
N THR A 3 -12.82 5.31 2.85
CA THR A 3 -12.93 3.85 2.87
C THR A 3 -12.50 3.25 1.53
N TYR A 4 -11.65 2.23 1.57
CA TYR A 4 -11.25 1.47 0.38
C TYR A 4 -11.45 -0.03 0.59
N GLU A 5 -11.90 -0.71 -0.44
CA GLU A 5 -11.99 -2.16 -0.45
C GLU A 5 -10.74 -2.77 -1.08
N GLU A 6 -10.14 -3.75 -0.40
CA GLU A 6 -9.05 -4.56 -0.94
C GLU A 6 -9.08 -5.98 -0.34
N SER A 7 -9.04 -6.99 -1.20
CA SER A 7 -9.00 -8.39 -0.78
C SER A 7 -10.11 -8.79 0.21
N ASP A 8 -11.34 -8.34 -0.04
CA ASP A 8 -12.54 -8.54 0.81
C ASP A 8 -12.46 -7.88 2.21
N LEU A 9 -11.59 -6.88 2.35
CA LEU A 9 -11.45 -6.07 3.56
C LEU A 9 -11.74 -4.60 3.24
N LEU A 10 -12.36 -3.90 4.19
CA LEU A 10 -12.54 -2.46 4.16
C LEU A 10 -11.49 -1.80 5.04
N PHE A 11 -10.71 -0.91 4.42
CA PHE A 11 -9.72 -0.07 5.07
C PHE A 11 -10.28 1.36 5.22
N ASP A 12 -10.45 1.78 6.46
CA ASP A 12 -10.94 3.09 6.83
C ASP A 12 -9.75 3.97 7.30
N PHE A 13 -9.32 4.90 6.44
CA PHE A 13 -8.21 5.80 6.72
C PHE A 13 -8.69 7.16 7.27
N PRO A 14 -7.87 7.85 8.10
CA PRO A 14 -8.13 9.21 8.57
C PRO A 14 -8.33 10.21 7.43
N ASP A 15 -9.11 11.27 7.69
CA ASP A 15 -9.42 12.31 6.70
C ASP A 15 -8.22 13.15 6.25
N ASP A 16 -7.21 13.23 7.10
CA ASP A 16 -5.99 13.99 6.85
C ASP A 16 -4.93 13.17 6.11
N TRP A 17 -5.24 11.90 5.78
CA TRP A 17 -4.44 11.07 4.89
C TRP A 17 -4.89 11.24 3.45
N ILE A 18 -3.92 11.31 2.54
CA ILE A 18 -4.21 11.31 1.10
C ILE A 18 -3.79 9.96 0.56
N VAL A 19 -4.79 9.10 0.33
CA VAL A 19 -4.61 7.68 0.00
C VAL A 19 -4.96 7.44 -1.47
N ARG A 20 -4.24 6.53 -2.12
CA ARG A 20 -4.54 6.03 -3.47
C ARG A 20 -4.34 4.53 -3.54
N LYS A 21 -5.28 3.83 -4.18
CA LYS A 21 -5.02 2.47 -4.67
C LYS A 21 -4.04 2.54 -5.82
N TYR A 22 -3.04 1.68 -5.81
CA TYR A 22 -1.97 1.70 -6.80
C TYR A 22 -2.50 1.43 -8.22
N ASP A 23 -3.37 0.42 -8.35
CA ASP A 23 -3.96 -0.02 -9.62
C ASP A 23 -4.91 1.01 -10.26
N ASP A 24 -5.48 1.90 -9.45
CA ASP A 24 -6.41 2.95 -9.91
C ASP A 24 -5.69 4.17 -10.48
N THR A 25 -4.36 4.25 -10.34
CA THR A 25 -3.62 5.40 -10.84
C THR A 25 -3.39 5.30 -12.35
N VAL A 26 -3.79 6.35 -13.09
CA VAL A 26 -3.55 6.48 -14.55
C VAL A 26 -2.08 6.26 -14.91
N ALA A 27 -1.17 6.70 -14.02
CA ALA A 27 0.26 6.54 -14.19
C ALA A 27 0.67 5.05 -14.19
N TYR A 28 0.15 4.26 -13.25
CA TYR A 28 0.38 2.81 -13.23
C TYR A 28 -0.27 2.13 -14.43
N GLN A 29 -1.51 2.46 -14.78
CA GLN A 29 -2.21 1.85 -15.92
C GLN A 29 -1.47 2.07 -17.24
N SER A 30 -0.74 3.19 -17.38
CA SER A 30 0.10 3.46 -18.55
C SER A 30 1.41 2.66 -18.60
N LEU A 31 1.83 2.08 -17.46
CA LEU A 31 3.11 1.40 -17.26
C LEU A 31 2.98 -0.09 -16.90
N SER A 32 1.78 -0.56 -16.57
CA SER A 32 1.48 -1.93 -16.12
C SER A 32 1.84 -3.00 -17.15
N GLY A 33 1.95 -2.65 -18.44
CA GLY A 33 2.46 -3.52 -19.51
C GLY A 33 3.96 -3.85 -19.42
N HIS A 34 4.72 -3.21 -18.54
CA HIS A 34 6.17 -3.42 -18.38
C HIS A 34 6.54 -4.34 -17.20
N GLY A 35 5.57 -5.02 -16.60
CA GLY A 35 5.81 -6.02 -15.55
C GLY A 35 6.09 -5.46 -14.15
N LEU A 36 5.91 -4.16 -13.94
CA LEU A 36 5.96 -3.54 -12.60
C LEU A 36 4.72 -3.93 -11.80
N LYS A 37 4.92 -4.35 -10.54
CA LYS A 37 3.84 -4.61 -9.58
C LYS A 37 3.99 -3.70 -8.38
N GLY A 38 2.94 -2.98 -8.02
CA GLY A 38 2.96 -2.16 -6.82
C GLY A 38 2.41 -2.82 -5.60
N VAL A 39 2.60 -2.13 -4.48
CA VAL A 39 1.79 -2.30 -3.28
C VAL A 39 0.33 -1.93 -3.56
N ASP A 40 -0.61 -2.35 -2.73
CA ASP A 40 -2.04 -2.11 -2.98
C ASP A 40 -2.45 -0.65 -2.69
N PHE A 41 -1.86 -0.01 -1.66
CA PHE A 41 -2.09 1.39 -1.32
C PHE A 41 -0.82 2.22 -1.20
N LEU A 42 -0.91 3.48 -1.63
CA LEU A 42 0.03 4.55 -1.27
C LEU A 42 -0.71 5.59 -0.44
N ALA A 43 -0.13 6.04 0.68
CA ALA A 43 -0.70 7.11 1.49
C ALA A 43 0.34 8.16 1.88
N LEU A 44 -0.06 9.43 1.77
CA LEU A 44 0.68 10.58 2.27
C LEU A 44 0.04 11.02 3.59
N THR A 45 0.81 10.93 4.66
CA THR A 45 0.34 11.23 6.02
C THR A 45 0.75 12.65 6.46
N PRO A 46 0.05 13.27 7.43
CA PRO A 46 0.33 14.64 7.88
C PRO A 46 1.73 14.83 8.52
N ASP A 47 2.26 13.79 9.14
CA ASP A 47 3.59 13.75 9.74
C ASP A 47 4.74 13.70 8.70
N GLY A 48 4.39 13.70 7.41
CA GLY A 48 5.36 13.76 6.33
C GLY A 48 5.86 12.40 5.86
N LYS A 49 5.26 11.28 6.29
CA LYS A 49 5.64 9.93 5.87
C LYS A 49 4.89 9.45 4.62
N LEU A 50 5.54 8.59 3.84
CA LEU A 50 4.96 7.85 2.73
C LEU A 50 4.71 6.42 3.20
N TRP A 51 3.44 6.06 3.30
CA TRP A 51 3.01 4.72 3.66
C TRP A 51 2.78 3.91 2.39
N LEU A 52 3.46 2.77 2.27
CA LEU A 52 3.34 1.82 1.18
C LEU A 52 2.77 0.53 1.76
N MET A 53 1.54 0.17 1.39
CA MET A 53 0.79 -0.88 2.08
C MET A 53 0.40 -2.02 1.13
N GLU A 54 0.80 -3.23 1.49
CA GLU A 54 0.42 -4.47 0.80
C GLU A 54 -0.54 -5.28 1.68
N VAL A 55 -1.60 -5.82 1.07
CA VAL A 55 -2.65 -6.60 1.72
C VAL A 55 -2.60 -8.05 1.27
N LYS A 56 -2.64 -8.98 2.22
CA LYS A 56 -2.69 -10.42 1.98
C LYS A 56 -3.75 -11.06 2.86
N ASN A 57 -4.93 -11.26 2.29
CA ASN A 57 -6.00 -11.99 2.97
C ASN A 57 -5.95 -13.50 2.62
N TYR A 58 -5.46 -14.30 3.56
CA TYR A 58 -5.38 -15.77 3.45
C TYR A 58 -6.57 -16.51 4.06
N ARG A 59 -7.58 -15.81 4.60
CA ARG A 59 -8.76 -16.47 5.14
C ARG A 59 -9.50 -17.22 4.02
N PRO A 60 -10.10 -18.38 4.33
CA PRO A 60 -10.92 -19.12 3.38
C PRO A 60 -12.05 -18.22 2.87
N ARG A 61 -12.30 -18.24 1.56
CA ARG A 61 -13.37 -17.47 0.93
C ARG A 61 -14.38 -18.40 0.30
N ILE A 62 -15.65 -18.19 0.57
CA ILE A 62 -16.69 -18.93 -0.14
C ILE A 62 -16.93 -18.22 -1.47
N SER A 63 -16.72 -18.91 -2.58
CA SER A 63 -17.06 -18.36 -3.90
C SER A 63 -18.57 -18.16 -3.98
N THR A 64 -19.00 -16.91 -4.18
CA THR A 64 -20.41 -16.58 -4.44
C THR A 64 -20.97 -17.28 -5.67
N ARG A 65 -20.11 -17.67 -6.63
CA ARG A 65 -20.51 -18.36 -7.87
C ARG A 65 -20.67 -19.86 -7.73
N THR A 66 -19.87 -20.52 -6.87
CA THR A 66 -19.81 -21.98 -6.79
C THR A 66 -20.17 -22.55 -5.42
N GLY A 67 -20.30 -21.70 -4.40
CA GLY A 67 -20.51 -22.10 -3.00
C GLY A 67 -19.31 -22.84 -2.39
N LYS A 68 -18.18 -22.97 -3.10
CA LYS A 68 -17.00 -23.69 -2.62
C LYS A 68 -16.07 -22.76 -1.87
N GLU A 69 -15.49 -23.27 -0.79
CA GLU A 69 -14.37 -22.62 -0.10
C GLU A 69 -13.11 -22.65 -0.97
N HIS A 70 -12.54 -21.48 -1.19
CA HIS A 70 -11.26 -21.25 -1.82
C HIS A 70 -10.27 -20.82 -0.74
N PHE A 71 -9.23 -21.64 -0.57
CA PHE A 71 -8.10 -21.31 0.28
C PHE A 71 -7.03 -20.63 -0.55
N ALA A 72 -6.65 -19.41 -0.17
CA ALA A 72 -5.46 -18.79 -0.74
C ALA A 72 -4.23 -19.59 -0.29
N LYS A 73 -3.47 -20.15 -1.24
CA LYS A 73 -2.24 -20.87 -0.91
C LYS A 73 -1.24 -19.90 -0.29
N ARG A 74 -0.96 -20.08 1.01
CA ARG A 74 0.06 -19.31 1.71
C ARG A 74 1.44 -19.64 1.17
N ARG A 75 2.22 -18.62 0.83
CA ARG A 75 3.63 -18.77 0.41
C ARG A 75 4.50 -19.08 1.61
N SER A 76 5.70 -19.65 1.40
CA SER A 76 6.69 -19.67 2.47
C SER A 76 7.06 -18.24 2.90
N PRO A 77 7.53 -18.02 4.14
CA PRO A 77 7.89 -16.69 4.62
C PRO A 77 8.87 -15.96 3.69
N ARG A 78 9.89 -16.66 3.20
CA ARG A 78 10.90 -16.10 2.29
C ARG A 78 10.32 -15.75 0.91
N GLU A 79 9.45 -16.59 0.37
CA GLU A 79 8.78 -16.30 -0.91
C GLU A 79 7.80 -15.11 -0.80
N LEU A 80 7.10 -14.98 0.33
CA LEU A 80 6.25 -13.83 0.59
C LEU A 80 7.09 -12.57 0.74
N ALA A 81 8.15 -12.61 1.55
CA ALA A 81 9.07 -11.51 1.75
C ALA A 81 9.67 -11.01 0.43
N ASN A 82 10.18 -11.92 -0.41
CA ASN A 82 10.71 -11.57 -1.74
C ASN A 82 9.65 -10.91 -2.63
N HIS A 83 8.40 -11.34 -2.53
CA HIS A 83 7.31 -10.76 -3.32
C HIS A 83 6.95 -9.35 -2.84
N VAL A 84 6.87 -9.15 -1.52
CA VAL A 84 6.58 -7.85 -0.90
C VAL A 84 7.72 -6.86 -1.14
N ALA A 85 8.97 -7.28 -0.90
CA ALA A 85 10.15 -6.45 -1.14
C ALA A 85 10.26 -6.01 -2.61
N ARG A 86 9.95 -6.91 -3.56
CA ARG A 86 9.89 -6.55 -4.99
C ARG A 86 8.80 -5.52 -5.27
N LYS A 87 7.58 -5.70 -4.74
CA LYS A 87 6.49 -4.74 -4.91
C LYS A 87 6.86 -3.37 -4.33
N PHE A 88 7.57 -3.35 -3.20
CA PHE A 88 8.07 -2.13 -2.59
C PHE A 88 9.09 -1.41 -3.48
N ASP A 89 10.10 -2.12 -4.00
CA ASP A 89 11.10 -1.54 -4.90
C ASP A 89 10.46 -1.04 -6.21
N ASP A 90 9.59 -1.84 -6.83
CA ASP A 90 8.83 -1.48 -8.02
C ASP A 90 7.96 -0.23 -7.78
N THR A 91 7.35 -0.10 -6.61
CA THR A 91 6.57 1.09 -6.21
C THR A 91 7.46 2.32 -6.11
N CYS A 92 8.59 2.22 -5.41
CA CYS A 92 9.55 3.32 -5.28
C CYS A 92 10.09 3.77 -6.64
N ARG A 93 10.43 2.80 -7.49
CA ARG A 93 10.88 3.02 -8.87
C ARG A 93 9.80 3.71 -9.70
N LEU A 94 8.55 3.27 -9.59
CA LEU A 94 7.43 3.89 -10.30
C LEU A 94 7.27 5.36 -9.90
N ILE A 95 7.28 5.67 -8.60
CA ILE A 95 7.18 7.05 -8.10
C ILE A 95 8.23 7.94 -8.80
N ARG A 96 9.49 7.48 -8.89
CA ARG A 96 10.58 8.18 -9.57
C ARG A 96 10.35 8.33 -11.07
N ILE A 97 9.87 7.28 -11.75
CA ILE A 97 9.57 7.35 -13.19
C ILE A 97 8.43 8.33 -13.46
N VAL A 98 7.38 8.31 -12.65
CA VAL A 98 6.20 9.18 -12.81
C VAL A 98 6.58 10.63 -12.58
N ASP A 99 7.28 10.96 -11.48
CA ASP A 99 7.75 12.32 -11.24
C ASP A 99 8.68 12.81 -12.36
N ALA A 100 9.64 11.99 -12.80
CA ALA A 100 10.53 12.33 -13.91
C ALA A 100 9.74 12.61 -15.21
N SER A 101 8.72 11.80 -15.51
CA SER A 101 7.82 12.01 -16.66
C SER A 101 7.05 13.33 -16.54
N LEU A 102 6.51 13.62 -15.35
CA LEU A 102 5.79 14.86 -15.06
C LEU A 102 6.69 16.10 -15.24
N ARG A 103 7.96 16.03 -14.81
CA ARG A 103 8.95 17.13 -14.89
C ARG A 103 9.55 17.36 -16.28
N ARG A 104 9.33 16.47 -17.27
CA ARG A 104 9.84 16.66 -18.64
C ARG A 104 9.17 17.81 -19.39
N ARG A 105 7.93 18.18 -19.02
CA ARG A 105 7.21 19.29 -19.64
C ARG A 105 7.49 20.58 -18.87
N TRP A 106 8.03 21.59 -19.55
CA TRP A 106 8.46 22.85 -18.91
C TRP A 106 7.32 23.59 -18.18
N TRP A 107 6.10 23.58 -18.74
CA TRP A 107 4.90 24.11 -18.07
C TRP A 107 4.56 23.37 -16.78
N SER A 108 4.84 22.06 -16.71
CA SER A 108 4.64 21.27 -15.51
C SER A 108 5.60 21.69 -14.40
N ARG A 109 6.82 22.17 -14.72
CA ARG A 109 7.76 22.72 -13.72
C ARG A 109 7.26 24.00 -13.08
N ILE A 110 6.70 24.90 -13.88
CA ILE A 110 6.06 26.14 -13.37
C ILE A 110 4.83 25.77 -12.53
N ARG A 111 4.06 24.78 -12.98
CA ARG A 111 2.91 24.25 -12.23
C ARG A 111 3.33 23.55 -10.93
N LEU A 112 4.48 22.86 -10.86
CA LEU A 112 5.05 22.29 -9.61
C LEU A 112 5.31 23.39 -8.64
N TRP A 113 6.09 24.37 -9.05
CA TRP A 113 6.48 25.45 -8.16
C TRP A 113 5.25 26.16 -7.57
N TYR A 114 4.20 26.36 -8.38
CA TYR A 114 2.94 26.91 -7.91
C TYR A 114 2.15 25.96 -6.99
N LEU A 115 2.04 24.67 -7.36
CA LEU A 115 1.31 23.67 -6.58
C LEU A 115 2.03 23.30 -5.27
N GLU A 116 3.35 23.23 -5.24
CA GLU A 116 4.15 23.02 -4.03
C GLU A 116 3.90 24.13 -3.00
N LYS A 117 3.68 25.37 -3.45
CA LYS A 117 3.32 26.50 -2.57
C LYS A 117 1.85 26.53 -2.14
N ARG A 118 0.95 25.82 -2.82
CA ARG A 118 -0.50 25.72 -2.52
C ARG A 118 -0.95 24.27 -2.27
N ALA A 119 0.01 23.43 -1.93
CA ALA A 119 -0.05 21.98 -1.92
C ALA A 119 -1.13 21.41 -1.00
N LYS A 120 -1.23 22.02 0.19
CA LYS A 120 -2.18 21.62 1.23
C LYS A 120 -3.64 21.81 0.81
N ASP A 121 -3.91 22.63 -0.21
CA ASP A 121 -5.28 23.02 -0.56
C ASP A 121 -5.89 22.11 -1.66
N ARG A 122 -5.16 21.12 -2.19
CA ARG A 122 -5.60 20.29 -3.34
C ARG A 122 -5.23 18.81 -3.24
N PRO A 123 -5.83 18.05 -2.31
CA PRO A 123 -5.57 16.61 -2.14
C PRO A 123 -5.87 15.76 -3.39
N GLU A 124 -6.82 16.20 -4.21
CA GLU A 124 -7.23 15.52 -5.47
C GLU A 124 -6.18 15.63 -6.60
N SER A 125 -5.18 16.49 -6.45
CA SER A 125 -4.22 16.75 -7.52
C SER A 125 -3.26 15.57 -7.69
N ASN A 126 -3.47 14.74 -8.73
CA ASN A 126 -2.56 13.67 -9.14
C ASN A 126 -1.11 14.15 -9.22
N TYR A 127 -0.93 15.34 -9.76
CA TYR A 127 0.37 15.94 -9.97
C TYR A 127 1.11 16.23 -8.66
N TRP A 128 0.39 16.85 -7.72
CA TRP A 128 0.94 17.16 -6.41
C TRP A 128 1.26 15.86 -5.64
N PHE A 129 0.33 14.90 -5.68
CA PHE A 129 0.50 13.62 -5.00
C PHE A 129 1.81 12.93 -5.41
N TRP A 130 2.06 12.79 -6.72
CA TRP A 130 3.26 12.10 -7.20
C TRP A 130 4.55 12.87 -6.89
N SER A 131 4.53 14.20 -6.95
CA SER A 131 5.68 15.02 -6.56
C SER A 131 5.98 14.90 -5.07
N GLU A 132 4.95 14.87 -4.24
CA GLU A 132 5.09 14.75 -2.79
C GLU A 132 5.52 13.33 -2.39
N ALA A 133 4.97 12.30 -3.03
CA ALA A 133 5.44 10.92 -2.89
C ALA A 133 6.91 10.79 -3.28
N HIS A 134 7.33 11.41 -4.38
CA HIS A 134 8.74 11.45 -4.79
C HIS A 134 9.64 12.12 -3.74
N ARG A 135 9.23 13.27 -3.20
CA ARG A 135 9.98 13.96 -2.14
C ARG A 135 10.17 13.09 -0.89
N ARG A 136 9.20 12.21 -0.58
CA ARG A 136 9.27 11.31 0.58
C ARG A 136 10.03 10.01 0.27
N VAL A 137 9.97 9.50 -0.96
CA VAL A 137 10.62 8.23 -1.33
C VAL A 137 12.15 8.31 -1.40
N ASP A 138 12.71 9.52 -1.52
CA ASP A 138 14.16 9.73 -1.52
C ASP A 138 14.77 9.76 -0.10
N ASP A 139 13.94 9.76 0.93
CA ASP A 139 14.36 9.68 2.33
C ASP A 139 13.77 8.42 2.99
N PRO A 140 14.56 7.34 3.15
CA PRO A 140 14.06 6.09 3.72
C PRO A 140 13.43 6.24 5.12
N GLN A 141 13.83 7.24 5.92
CA GLN A 141 13.23 7.51 7.23
C GLN A 141 11.79 8.02 7.14
N LYS A 142 11.38 8.50 5.96
CA LYS A 142 10.01 8.90 5.69
C LYS A 142 9.16 7.76 5.14
N ILE A 143 9.70 6.57 4.94
CA ILE A 143 8.95 5.46 4.35
C ILE A 143 8.50 4.50 5.44
N VAL A 144 7.19 4.20 5.44
CA VAL A 144 6.59 3.14 6.25
C VAL A 144 6.09 2.06 5.31
N LEU A 145 6.69 0.88 5.36
CA LEU A 145 6.18 -0.31 4.67
C LEU A 145 5.22 -1.04 5.60
N VAL A 146 3.99 -1.25 5.14
CA VAL A 146 3.00 -2.05 5.84
C VAL A 146 2.70 -3.31 5.05
N LEU A 147 2.83 -4.46 5.69
CA LEU A 147 2.25 -5.71 5.23
C LEU A 147 1.09 -6.08 6.15
N TRP A 148 -0.13 -5.93 5.66
CA TRP A 148 -1.33 -6.40 6.34
C TRP A 148 -1.64 -7.84 5.94
N MET A 149 -1.72 -8.74 6.92
CA MET A 149 -2.04 -10.15 6.69
C MET A 149 -3.26 -10.57 7.50
N GLU A 150 -4.24 -11.19 6.84
CA GLU A 150 -5.28 -11.96 7.54
C GLU A 150 -4.94 -13.43 7.42
N THR A 151 -4.58 -14.07 8.53
CA THR A 151 -4.29 -15.51 8.52
C THR A 151 -5.37 -16.29 9.28
N PRO A 152 -5.76 -17.49 8.82
CA PRO A 152 -6.72 -18.34 9.54
C PRO A 152 -6.15 -19.03 10.78
N GLU A 153 -4.83 -19.03 10.99
CA GLU A 153 -4.17 -19.80 12.06
C GLU A 153 -3.17 -18.93 12.82
N ILE A 154 -3.29 -18.90 14.14
CA ILE A 154 -2.44 -18.15 15.09
C ILE A 154 -1.07 -18.82 15.24
N ARG A 155 -0.33 -18.93 14.13
CA ARG A 155 1.06 -19.39 14.13
C ARG A 155 1.96 -18.17 14.22
N ALA A 156 2.30 -17.79 15.45
CA ALA A 156 3.14 -16.62 15.75
C ALA A 156 4.52 -16.66 15.07
N ASP A 157 5.00 -17.85 14.72
CA ASP A 157 6.26 -18.05 14.01
C ASP A 157 6.22 -17.55 12.55
N TYR A 158 5.05 -17.55 11.89
CA TYR A 158 4.96 -17.18 10.48
C TYR A 158 5.19 -15.67 10.27
N ASP A 159 4.48 -14.82 11.00
CA ASP A 159 4.54 -13.36 10.81
C ASP A 159 5.92 -12.82 11.16
N GLU A 160 6.52 -13.35 12.23
CA GLU A 160 7.87 -13.00 12.65
C GLU A 160 8.91 -13.48 11.63
N ALA A 161 8.76 -14.70 11.08
CA ALA A 161 9.63 -15.18 10.01
C ALA A 161 9.51 -14.34 8.73
N VAL A 162 8.30 -13.89 8.38
CA VAL A 162 8.07 -12.98 7.25
C VAL A 162 8.72 -11.63 7.53
N ARG A 163 8.50 -11.06 8.72
CA ARG A 163 9.08 -9.79 9.16
C ARG A 163 10.60 -9.81 9.00
N ARG A 164 11.28 -10.78 9.61
CA ARG A 164 12.74 -10.94 9.51
C ARG A 164 13.21 -11.06 8.07
N ALA A 165 12.52 -11.87 7.26
CA ALA A 165 12.90 -12.07 5.86
C ALA A 165 12.69 -10.81 5.01
N ILE A 166 11.77 -9.90 5.38
CA ILE A 166 11.61 -8.59 4.74
C ILE A 166 12.71 -7.63 5.24
N GLU A 167 12.97 -7.57 6.54
CA GLU A 167 14.01 -6.72 7.14
C GLU A 167 15.40 -7.00 6.54
N GLU A 168 15.71 -8.27 6.25
CA GLU A 168 16.93 -8.68 5.52
C GLU A 168 17.08 -8.00 4.14
N GLN A 169 15.99 -7.52 3.55
CA GLN A 169 15.94 -6.94 2.20
C GLN A 169 15.73 -5.42 2.17
N LEU A 170 15.30 -4.81 3.29
CA LEU A 170 15.03 -3.37 3.36
C LEU A 170 16.27 -2.57 3.75
N ALA A 171 16.28 -1.29 3.40
CA ALA A 171 17.25 -0.36 3.96
C ALA A 171 17.02 -0.23 5.49
N PRO A 172 18.07 -0.22 6.33
CA PRO A 172 17.96 -0.27 7.80
C PRO A 172 17.10 0.83 8.44
N THR A 173 16.90 1.94 7.75
CA THR A 173 16.13 3.11 8.21
C THR A 173 14.67 3.10 7.77
N THR A 174 14.25 2.09 6.99
CA THR A 174 12.86 1.93 6.57
C THR A 174 12.04 1.34 7.70
N GLU A 175 10.94 1.98 8.07
CA GLU A 175 10.03 1.45 9.07
C GLU A 175 9.19 0.32 8.45
N LEU A 176 9.19 -0.86 9.07
CA LEU A 176 8.39 -2.01 8.65
C LEU A 176 7.34 -2.35 9.70
N MET A 177 6.09 -2.45 9.28
CA MET A 177 4.98 -2.97 10.06
C MET A 177 4.43 -4.23 9.39
N VAL A 178 4.60 -5.38 10.05
CA VAL A 178 3.87 -6.61 9.69
C VAL A 178 2.73 -6.77 10.70
N LEU A 179 1.51 -6.65 10.21
CA LEU A 179 0.29 -6.52 11.01
C LEU A 179 -0.73 -7.61 10.65
N GLU A 180 -1.53 -7.98 11.64
CA GLU A 180 -2.65 -8.91 11.52
C GLU A 180 -3.81 -8.39 12.38
N LYS A 181 -5.07 -8.60 12.00
CA LYS A 181 -6.26 -8.09 12.73
C LYS A 181 -6.18 -8.28 14.25
N ASP A 182 -5.74 -9.46 14.70
CA ASP A 182 -5.72 -9.85 16.11
C ASP A 182 -4.43 -9.44 16.85
N ARG A 183 -3.45 -8.89 16.13
CA ARG A 183 -2.13 -8.46 16.65
C ARG A 183 -1.71 -7.07 16.18
N ALA A 184 -2.56 -6.37 15.45
CA ALA A 184 -2.31 -5.03 15.02
C ALA A 184 -2.23 -4.20 16.30
N GLY A 185 -1.04 -3.65 16.57
CA GLY A 185 -0.90 -2.61 17.58
C GLY A 185 -1.75 -1.39 17.20
N GLU A 186 -1.57 -0.29 17.93
CA GLU A 186 -2.26 0.95 17.58
C GLU A 186 -1.81 1.44 16.20
N VAL A 187 -2.65 1.19 15.19
CA VAL A 187 -2.49 1.72 13.84
C VAL A 187 -3.50 2.83 13.60
N PRO A 188 -3.14 3.86 12.82
CA PRO A 188 -3.98 5.03 12.61
C PRO A 188 -5.16 4.79 11.66
N PHE A 189 -5.36 3.58 11.14
CA PHE A 189 -6.48 3.21 10.27
C PHE A 189 -7.22 2.00 10.84
N ARG A 190 -8.47 1.80 10.42
CA ARG A 190 -9.27 0.64 10.83
C ARG A 190 -9.42 -0.33 9.68
N VAL A 191 -9.42 -1.62 10.01
CA VAL A 191 -9.68 -2.70 9.04
C VAL A 191 -10.85 -3.52 9.55
N ARG A 192 -11.82 -3.77 8.67
CA ARG A 192 -12.98 -4.61 8.95
C ARG A 192 -13.28 -5.48 7.75
N ASP A 193 -13.95 -6.60 7.98
CA ASP A 193 -14.37 -7.47 6.90
C ASP A 193 -15.37 -6.69 6.01
N ALA A 194 -15.17 -6.72 4.69
CA ALA A 194 -16.19 -6.26 3.77
C ALA A 194 -17.39 -7.20 3.96
N TRP A 195 -18.55 -6.64 4.36
CA TRP A 195 -19.75 -7.40 4.73
C TRP A 195 -19.98 -8.60 3.80
N LEU A 196 -19.72 -9.81 4.31
CA LEU A 196 -20.24 -11.05 3.74
C LEU A 196 -21.65 -11.18 4.29
N GLY A 197 -22.65 -10.73 3.52
CA GLY A 197 -24.05 -10.77 3.94
C GLY A 197 -24.48 -12.16 4.41
N TRP A 198 -24.49 -12.36 5.72
CA TRP A 198 -25.10 -13.49 6.41
C TRP A 198 -25.67 -13.02 7.75
N ASP A 199 -26.60 -12.09 7.70
CA ASP A 199 -27.74 -12.19 8.60
C ASP A 199 -28.66 -13.24 7.99
N THR A 200 -28.63 -14.45 8.55
CA THR A 200 -29.75 -15.37 8.39
C THR A 200 -30.67 -15.12 9.60
N PRO A 201 -31.99 -14.92 9.40
CA PRO A 201 -32.94 -14.65 10.48
C PRO A 201 -33.00 -15.74 11.55
#